data_AF-A0A6G0WEP6-F1
#
_entry.id   AF-A0A6G0WEP6-F1
#
_cell.length_a   1.000
_cell.length_b   1.000
_cell.length_c   1.000
_cell.angle_alpha   90.00
_cell.angle_beta   90.00
_cell.angle_gamma   90.00
#
_symmetry.space_group_name_H-M   'P 1'
#
loop_
_entity.id
_entity.type
_entity.pdbx_description
1 polymer ?
#
loop_
_entity_poly.entity_id
_entity_poly.type
_entity_poly.pdbx_seq_one_letter_code
_entity_poly.pdbx_strand_id
1 'polypeptide(L)'
;MTAAVHCLQEAEQPQPPRSQQISTWLFNVSFSISILKHLVTAVYLAAQILIFALTDTAQRRAARVYAINSVIVIYALLLALHLDSPIKSTNCETKSSWLDLDATAPTVELVCQSYEAFQLASLLVDHNLVIFYVILVALHVVVLSSFLCLKQSTLAHHLLLGWTSSLLSFCLHALFTLQPESRLECSTYPLLYIHYNFVTSLENLVAKTVIQLSSIVASWRHVANLELSSRCQGQLPSAAASMHMKNKRLLKLYWICSVGWALVLLGSLIGAFKPTCPPVCATRASPLWSRKCHCTYAHVNCHTLGFLGDSDVDSLLRADELGCGLLVLQVSRCDLSKGLTTATLNQFQSLFFLAIKFTKYLDMGCNLAIFS
;
A
#
# COMPACT_ATOMS: atom_id res chain seq x y z
N MET A 1 54.45 39.63 -42.13
CA MET A 1 54.20 38.72 -41.00
C MET A 1 52.78 38.92 -40.55
N THR A 2 52.02 37.84 -40.67
CA THR A 2 50.57 37.66 -40.55
C THR A 2 50.02 38.07 -39.19
N ALA A 3 49.25 39.16 -39.15
CA ALA A 3 48.33 39.46 -38.06
C ALA A 3 46.93 39.04 -38.52
N ALA A 4 46.53 37.82 -38.16
CA ALA A 4 45.18 37.31 -38.37
C ALA A 4 44.24 38.00 -37.36
N VAL A 5 43.47 38.97 -37.83
CA VAL A 5 42.36 39.56 -37.08
C VAL A 5 41.16 38.62 -37.25
N HIS A 6 41.08 37.63 -36.37
CA HIS A 6 39.95 36.73 -36.24
C HIS A 6 38.82 37.50 -35.55
N CYS A 7 37.94 38.14 -36.33
CA CYS A 7 36.69 38.70 -35.82
C CYS A 7 35.78 37.55 -35.36
N LEU A 8 35.90 37.17 -34.08
CA LEU A 8 34.87 36.44 -33.36
C LEU A 8 33.66 37.37 -33.21
N GLN A 9 32.74 37.27 -34.17
CA GLN A 9 31.38 37.78 -34.01
C GLN A 9 30.65 36.79 -33.10
N GLU A 10 30.79 36.95 -31.79
CA GLU A 10 29.90 36.32 -30.80
C GLU A 10 28.49 36.85 -31.07
N ALA A 11 27.72 36.08 -31.85
CA ALA A 11 26.31 36.30 -32.00
C ALA A 11 25.67 36.06 -30.63
N GLU A 12 25.30 37.15 -29.95
CA GLU A 12 24.57 37.15 -28.70
C GLU A 12 23.24 36.41 -28.93
N GLN A 13 23.21 35.11 -28.61
CA GLN A 13 22.00 34.31 -28.74
C GLN A 13 20.94 34.89 -27.79
N PRO A 14 19.75 35.27 -28.30
CA PRO A 14 18.71 35.83 -27.46
C PRO A 14 18.32 34.80 -26.40
N GLN A 15 18.44 35.20 -25.13
CA GLN A 15 18.07 34.33 -24.02
C GLN A 15 16.60 33.90 -24.17
N PRO A 16 16.29 32.61 -24.00
CA PRO A 16 14.91 32.15 -24.11
C PRO A 16 14.05 32.83 -23.04
N PRO A 17 12.78 33.16 -23.36
CA PRO A 17 11.87 33.79 -22.41
C PRO A 17 11.73 32.93 -21.15
N ARG A 18 11.73 33.59 -19.98
CA ARG A 18 11.65 32.97 -18.63
C ARG A 18 10.55 31.89 -18.49
N SER A 19 9.46 32.01 -19.25
CA SER A 19 8.36 31.04 -19.30
C SER A 19 8.76 29.69 -19.92
N GLN A 20 9.62 29.67 -20.95
CA GLN A 20 10.12 28.43 -21.54
C GLN A 20 11.05 27.69 -20.59
N GLN A 21 11.92 28.40 -19.87
CA GLN A 21 12.87 27.79 -18.94
C GLN A 21 12.16 27.08 -17.77
N ILE A 22 11.08 27.67 -17.22
CA ILE A 22 10.27 27.06 -16.15
C ILE A 22 9.55 25.80 -16.66
N SER A 23 9.04 25.82 -17.90
CA SER A 23 8.36 24.67 -18.51
C SER A 23 9.31 23.47 -18.66
N THR A 24 10.52 23.70 -19.18
CA THR A 24 11.53 22.65 -19.35
C THR A 24 11.96 22.04 -18.02
N TRP A 25 12.13 22.88 -16.98
CA TRP A 25 12.46 22.38 -15.64
C TRP A 25 11.33 21.50 -15.06
N LEU A 26 10.08 21.96 -15.14
CA LEU A 26 8.92 21.19 -14.68
C LEU A 26 8.77 19.86 -15.43
N PHE A 27 9.00 19.86 -16.75
CA PHE A 27 9.01 18.66 -17.57
C PHE A 27 10.07 17.66 -17.07
N ASN A 28 11.32 18.09 -16.91
CA ASN A 28 12.43 17.24 -16.48
C ASN A 28 12.21 16.66 -15.08
N VAL A 29 11.75 17.47 -14.13
CA VAL A 29 11.43 17.02 -12.78
C VAL A 29 10.32 15.98 -12.82
N SER A 30 9.24 16.25 -13.55
CA SER A 30 8.11 15.34 -13.59
C SER A 30 8.42 14.02 -14.28
N PHE A 31 9.21 14.06 -15.35
CA PHE A 31 9.66 12.86 -16.04
C PHE A 31 10.56 12.02 -15.12
N SER A 32 11.50 12.66 -14.42
CA SER A 32 12.39 12.00 -13.46
C SER A 32 11.60 11.29 -12.34
N ILE A 33 10.55 11.93 -11.83
CA ILE A 33 9.69 11.34 -10.79
C ILE A 33 8.89 10.16 -11.32
N SER A 34 8.37 10.26 -12.55
CA SER A 34 7.69 9.14 -13.20
C SER A 34 8.63 7.94 -13.35
N ILE A 35 9.87 8.15 -13.80
CA ILE A 35 10.89 7.10 -13.88
C ILE A 35 11.19 6.52 -12.51
N LEU A 36 11.46 7.36 -11.51
CA LEU A 36 11.77 6.93 -10.15
C LEU A 36 10.66 6.05 -9.58
N LYS A 37 9.40 6.43 -9.79
CA LYS A 37 8.24 5.64 -9.40
C LYS A 37 8.25 4.26 -10.07
N HIS A 38 8.40 4.19 -11.40
CA HIS A 38 8.44 2.90 -12.11
C HIS A 38 9.59 2.01 -11.62
N LEU A 39 10.75 2.60 -11.36
CA LEU A 39 11.91 1.89 -10.82
C LEU A 39 11.63 1.33 -9.42
N VAL A 40 11.08 2.13 -8.51
CA VAL A 40 10.76 1.70 -7.14
C VAL A 40 9.70 0.60 -7.16
N THR A 41 8.65 0.75 -7.98
CA THR A 41 7.62 -0.30 -8.13
C THR A 41 8.19 -1.57 -8.76
N ALA A 42 9.09 -1.46 -9.74
CA ALA A 42 9.76 -2.62 -10.34
C ALA A 42 10.62 -3.36 -9.30
N VAL A 43 11.41 -2.64 -8.50
CA VAL A 43 12.19 -3.24 -7.41
C VAL A 43 11.28 -3.92 -6.39
N TYR A 44 10.17 -3.29 -6.01
CA TYR A 44 9.18 -3.89 -5.12
C TYR A 44 8.59 -5.18 -5.69
N LEU A 45 8.12 -5.17 -6.94
CA LEU A 45 7.53 -6.35 -7.58
C LEU A 45 8.56 -7.48 -7.70
N ALA A 46 9.81 -7.15 -8.05
CA ALA A 46 10.91 -8.12 -8.08
C ALA A 46 11.18 -8.72 -6.69
N ALA A 47 11.20 -7.89 -5.64
CA ALA A 47 11.36 -8.36 -4.27
C ALA A 47 10.20 -9.27 -3.84
N GLN A 48 8.95 -8.93 -4.17
CA GLN A 48 7.78 -9.77 -3.88
C GLN A 48 7.85 -11.12 -4.61
N ILE A 49 8.22 -11.12 -5.89
CA ILE A 49 8.43 -12.35 -6.66
C ILE A 49 9.50 -13.22 -5.99
N LEU A 50 10.63 -12.61 -5.58
CA LEU A 50 11.70 -13.32 -4.90
C LEU A 50 11.25 -13.91 -3.56
N ILE A 51 10.54 -13.13 -2.74
CA ILE A 51 9.96 -13.60 -1.47
C ILE A 51 9.04 -14.78 -1.72
N PHE A 52 8.10 -14.69 -2.67
CA PHE A 52 7.18 -15.79 -2.99
C PHE A 52 7.89 -17.02 -3.54
N ALA A 53 8.93 -16.83 -4.36
CA ALA A 53 9.73 -17.93 -4.90
C ALA A 53 10.52 -18.66 -3.79
N LEU A 54 11.08 -17.92 -2.83
CA LEU A 54 11.94 -18.47 -1.76
C LEU A 54 11.17 -18.94 -0.52
N THR A 55 9.91 -18.54 -0.33
CA THR A 55 9.10 -18.95 0.83
C THR A 55 8.85 -20.46 0.80
N ASP A 56 9.14 -21.17 1.91
CA ASP A 56 8.94 -22.62 2.01
C ASP A 56 7.44 -23.00 2.06
N THR A 57 7.13 -24.24 1.66
CA THR A 57 5.79 -24.83 1.67
C THR A 57 5.09 -24.76 3.03
N ALA A 58 5.81 -24.94 4.14
CA ALA A 58 5.25 -24.82 5.48
C ALA A 58 4.78 -23.38 5.75
N GLN A 59 5.62 -22.39 5.42
CA GLN A 59 5.30 -20.96 5.55
C GLN A 59 4.14 -20.56 4.63
N ARG A 60 4.07 -21.10 3.40
CA ARG A 60 2.96 -20.85 2.46
C ARG A 60 1.62 -21.31 3.00
N ARG A 61 1.57 -22.52 3.58
CA ARG A 61 0.35 -23.07 4.19
C ARG A 61 -0.08 -22.23 5.39
N ALA A 62 0.89 -21.92 6.26
CA ALA A 62 0.62 -21.15 7.47
C ALA A 62 0.14 -19.71 7.15
N ALA A 63 0.72 -19.04 6.14
CA ALA A 63 0.29 -17.71 5.71
C ALA A 63 -1.00 -17.69 4.86
N ARG A 64 -1.60 -18.87 4.58
CA ARG A 64 -2.79 -19.02 3.72
C ARG A 64 -2.64 -18.30 2.37
N VAL A 65 -1.47 -18.44 1.75
CA VAL A 65 -1.18 -17.74 0.50
C VAL A 65 -2.09 -18.24 -0.61
N TYR A 66 -2.83 -17.33 -1.23
CA TYR A 66 -3.74 -17.61 -2.32
C TYR A 66 -2.97 -17.77 -3.64
N ALA A 67 -3.13 -18.93 -4.30
CA ALA A 67 -2.68 -19.20 -5.67
C ALA A 67 -1.29 -18.64 -6.02
N ILE A 68 -0.25 -18.98 -5.25
CA ILE A 68 1.08 -18.37 -5.32
C ILE A 68 1.68 -18.33 -6.74
N ASN A 69 1.51 -19.39 -7.54
CA ASN A 69 2.01 -19.44 -8.91
C ASN A 69 1.34 -18.38 -9.79
N SER A 70 0.02 -18.20 -9.66
CA SER A 70 -0.72 -17.17 -10.39
C SER A 70 -0.29 -15.77 -9.96
N VAL A 71 -0.07 -15.55 -8.67
CA VAL A 71 0.42 -14.27 -8.13
C VAL A 71 1.80 -13.94 -8.69
N ILE A 72 2.73 -14.90 -8.71
CA ILE A 72 4.08 -14.73 -9.29
C ILE A 72 3.98 -14.33 -10.76
N VAL A 73 3.15 -15.03 -11.55
CA VAL A 73 2.96 -14.72 -12.98
C VAL A 73 2.40 -13.32 -13.17
N ILE A 74 1.36 -12.94 -12.42
CA ILE A 74 0.76 -11.59 -12.51
C ILE A 74 1.79 -10.53 -12.13
N TYR A 75 2.56 -10.74 -11.05
CA TYR A 75 3.57 -9.77 -10.61
C TYR A 75 4.73 -9.69 -11.61
N ALA A 76 5.12 -10.80 -12.25
CA ALA A 76 6.13 -10.80 -13.31
C ALA A 76 5.67 -10.02 -14.55
N LEU A 77 4.39 -10.15 -14.93
CA LEU A 77 3.79 -9.38 -16.01
C LEU A 77 3.74 -7.88 -15.68
N LEU A 78 3.31 -7.53 -14.46
CA LEU A 78 3.31 -6.14 -13.98
C LEU A 78 4.74 -5.58 -13.94
N LEU A 79 5.72 -6.36 -13.48
CA LEU A 79 7.13 -5.98 -13.47
C LEU A 79 7.61 -5.67 -14.89
N ALA A 80 7.34 -6.54 -15.85
CA ALA A 80 7.69 -6.33 -17.26
C ALA A 80 7.04 -5.05 -17.81
N LEU A 81 5.76 -4.80 -17.49
CA LEU A 81 5.07 -3.57 -17.89
C LEU A 81 5.70 -2.31 -17.27
N HIS A 82 6.12 -2.36 -16.00
CA HIS A 82 6.81 -1.24 -15.35
C HIS A 82 8.19 -0.95 -15.97
N LEU A 83 8.91 -2.00 -16.41
CA LEU A 83 10.22 -1.86 -17.07
C LEU A 83 10.12 -1.38 -18.53
N ASP A 84 9.06 -1.78 -19.25
CA ASP A 84 8.83 -1.39 -20.66
C ASP A 84 8.18 0.01 -20.79
N SER A 85 7.43 0.43 -19.77
CA SER A 85 6.74 1.73 -19.69
C SER A 85 7.59 2.95 -20.07
N PRO A 86 8.81 3.16 -19.54
CA PRO A 86 9.61 4.34 -19.86
C PRO A 86 10.18 4.36 -21.29
N ILE A 87 10.17 3.23 -22.02
CA ILE A 87 10.93 3.07 -23.28
C ILE A 87 10.05 3.25 -24.53
N LYS A 88 8.75 2.94 -24.47
CA LYS A 88 7.88 2.86 -25.67
C LYS A 88 7.11 4.13 -26.07
N SER A 89 7.46 5.30 -25.54
CA SER A 89 6.77 6.56 -25.92
C SER A 89 7.43 7.26 -27.11
N THR A 90 7.44 6.61 -28.28
CA THR A 90 8.00 7.23 -29.50
C THR A 90 7.04 7.29 -30.69
N ASN A 91 5.96 6.49 -30.70
CA ASN A 91 5.01 6.47 -31.82
C ASN A 91 3.67 7.11 -31.44
N CYS A 92 3.37 8.23 -32.12
CA CYS A 92 2.21 9.09 -31.85
C CYS A 92 0.87 8.49 -32.36
N GLU A 93 0.90 7.55 -33.30
CA GLU A 93 -0.29 7.17 -34.10
C GLU A 93 -1.16 6.04 -33.52
N THR A 94 -0.65 5.22 -32.59
CA THR A 94 -1.38 4.01 -32.10
C THR A 94 -2.01 4.13 -30.70
N LYS A 95 -1.97 5.31 -30.06
CA LYS A 95 -2.28 5.46 -28.62
C LYS A 95 -3.70 5.91 -28.25
N SER A 96 -4.59 6.22 -29.18
CA SER A 96 -5.93 6.75 -28.86
C SER A 96 -6.83 5.75 -28.12
N SER A 97 -6.72 4.44 -28.40
CA SER A 97 -7.60 3.42 -27.81
C SER A 97 -7.40 3.21 -26.29
N TRP A 98 -6.22 3.48 -25.75
CA TRP A 98 -5.93 3.30 -24.32
C TRP A 98 -6.29 4.54 -23.49
N LEU A 99 -6.45 5.68 -24.15
CA LEU A 99 -6.87 6.93 -23.51
C LEU A 99 -8.36 6.92 -23.16
N ASP A 100 -9.18 6.12 -23.86
CA ASP A 100 -10.62 5.96 -23.63
C ASP A 100 -11.00 5.07 -22.43
N LEU A 101 -10.06 4.81 -21.50
CA LEU A 101 -10.40 4.13 -20.26
C LEU A 101 -11.51 4.91 -19.53
N ASP A 102 -12.65 4.23 -19.41
CA ASP A 102 -13.97 4.71 -19.02
C ASP A 102 -13.96 5.51 -17.70
N ALA A 103 -14.95 6.39 -17.52
CA ALA A 103 -15.06 7.27 -16.36
C ALA A 103 -15.22 6.52 -15.02
N THR A 104 -15.36 5.20 -15.09
CA THR A 104 -15.43 4.27 -13.97
C THR A 104 -14.05 3.96 -13.36
N ALA A 105 -12.96 4.09 -14.11
CA ALA A 105 -11.61 3.71 -13.66
C ALA A 105 -11.14 4.39 -12.36
N PRO A 106 -11.32 5.73 -12.17
CA PRO A 106 -10.99 6.39 -10.91
C PRO A 106 -11.79 5.87 -9.71
N THR A 107 -13.02 5.45 -9.95
CA THR A 107 -13.90 4.93 -8.89
C THR A 107 -13.44 3.53 -8.46
N VAL A 108 -13.08 2.67 -9.42
CA VAL A 108 -12.56 1.34 -9.13
C VAL A 108 -11.23 1.44 -8.37
N GLU A 109 -10.33 2.32 -8.81
CA GLU A 109 -9.07 2.58 -8.11
C GLU A 109 -9.30 3.05 -6.67
N LEU A 110 -10.23 3.99 -6.46
CA LEU A 110 -10.61 4.46 -5.13
C LEU A 110 -11.13 3.32 -4.24
N VAL A 111 -12.00 2.46 -4.76
CA VAL A 111 -12.51 1.30 -4.01
C VAL A 111 -11.36 0.36 -3.62
N CYS A 112 -10.44 0.06 -4.53
CA CYS A 112 -9.28 -0.78 -4.26
C CYS A 112 -8.33 -0.16 -3.23
N GLN A 113 -8.03 1.14 -3.32
CA GLN A 113 -7.20 1.84 -2.34
C GLN A 113 -7.86 1.92 -0.96
N SER A 114 -9.18 2.11 -0.92
CA SER A 114 -9.94 2.08 0.33
C SER A 114 -9.89 0.69 0.95
N TYR A 115 -10.10 -0.36 0.16
CA TYR A 115 -9.99 -1.75 0.60
C TYR A 115 -8.60 -2.03 1.21
N GLU A 116 -7.52 -1.64 0.53
CA GLU A 116 -6.16 -1.77 1.07
C GLU A 116 -5.99 -1.01 2.38
N ALA A 117 -6.61 0.17 2.54
CA ALA A 117 -6.56 0.93 3.79
C ALA A 117 -7.27 0.20 4.94
N PHE A 118 -8.41 -0.44 4.68
CA PHE A 118 -9.10 -1.28 5.66
C PHE A 118 -8.29 -2.53 6.03
N GLN A 119 -7.68 -3.17 5.04
CA GLN A 119 -6.83 -4.35 5.26
C GLN A 119 -5.58 -3.99 6.06
N LEU A 120 -4.91 -2.88 5.69
CA LEU A 120 -3.75 -2.38 6.41
C LEU A 120 -4.09 -2.07 7.86
N ALA A 121 -5.20 -1.36 8.11
CA ALA A 121 -5.65 -1.03 9.46
C ALA A 121 -5.99 -2.26 10.32
N SER A 122 -6.41 -3.35 9.69
CA SER A 122 -6.81 -4.59 10.37
C SER A 122 -5.65 -5.55 10.65
N LEU A 123 -4.57 -5.48 9.86
CA LEU A 123 -3.44 -6.40 9.94
C LEU A 123 -2.18 -5.77 10.53
N LEU A 124 -2.00 -4.46 10.34
CA LEU A 124 -0.77 -3.77 10.70
C LEU A 124 -0.84 -3.18 12.12
N VAL A 125 0.21 -3.43 12.90
CA VAL A 125 0.37 -2.94 14.28
C VAL A 125 0.93 -1.51 14.33
N ASP A 126 1.64 -1.07 13.30
CA ASP A 126 2.19 0.28 13.26
C ASP A 126 1.08 1.31 12.95
N HIS A 127 0.54 1.87 14.03
CA HIS A 127 -0.52 2.87 14.02
C HIS A 127 -0.13 4.12 13.22
N ASN A 128 1.15 4.53 13.24
CA ASN A 128 1.59 5.71 12.50
C ASN A 128 1.54 5.47 10.99
N LEU A 129 1.96 4.27 10.56
CA LEU A 129 1.91 3.88 9.17
C LEU A 129 0.46 3.77 8.66
N VAL A 130 -0.46 3.21 9.47
CA VAL A 130 -1.90 3.18 9.15
C VAL A 130 -2.47 4.59 9.03
N ILE A 131 -2.21 5.47 10.01
CA ILE A 131 -2.66 6.87 10.00
C ILE A 131 -2.19 7.58 8.74
N PHE A 132 -0.89 7.47 8.46
CA PHE A 132 -0.28 8.11 7.30
C PHE A 132 -0.91 7.62 6.00
N TYR A 133 -1.07 6.30 5.84
CA TYR A 133 -1.67 5.74 4.64
C TYR A 133 -3.13 6.16 4.44
N VAL A 134 -3.96 6.10 5.49
CA VAL A 134 -5.38 6.52 5.42
C VAL A 134 -5.50 8.00 5.08
N ILE A 135 -4.65 8.86 5.65
CA ILE A 135 -4.61 10.30 5.32
C ILE A 135 -4.23 10.49 3.84
N LEU A 136 -3.23 9.75 3.34
CA LEU A 136 -2.84 9.84 1.94
C LEU A 136 -3.95 9.40 0.99
N VAL A 137 -4.67 8.31 1.28
CA VAL A 137 -5.83 7.86 0.49
C VAL A 137 -6.92 8.93 0.51
N ALA A 138 -7.27 9.46 1.70
CA ALA A 138 -8.28 10.51 1.82
C ALA A 138 -7.89 11.78 1.05
N LEU A 139 -6.62 12.19 1.13
CA LEU A 139 -6.10 13.34 0.38
C LEU A 139 -6.14 13.08 -1.13
N HIS A 140 -5.71 11.89 -1.58
CA HIS A 140 -5.73 11.52 -2.99
C HIS A 140 -7.14 11.61 -3.58
N VAL A 141 -8.15 11.16 -2.84
CA VAL A 141 -9.56 11.24 -3.24
C VAL A 141 -10.04 12.67 -3.42
N VAL A 142 -9.76 13.53 -2.44
CA VAL A 142 -10.16 14.94 -2.47
C VAL A 142 -9.48 15.66 -3.63
N VAL A 143 -8.18 15.43 -3.79
CA VAL A 143 -7.34 15.98 -4.86
C VAL A 143 -7.90 15.55 -6.23
N LEU A 144 -8.01 14.23 -6.47
CA LEU A 144 -8.48 13.67 -7.74
C LEU A 144 -9.84 14.22 -8.13
N SER A 145 -10.79 14.21 -7.19
CA SER A 145 -12.14 14.68 -7.41
C SER A 145 -12.21 16.19 -7.67
N SER A 146 -11.40 16.97 -6.94
CA SER A 146 -11.37 18.42 -7.11
C SER A 146 -10.83 18.80 -8.48
N PHE A 147 -9.83 18.08 -8.99
CA PHE A 147 -9.31 18.31 -10.33
C PHE A 147 -10.29 17.93 -11.43
N LEU A 148 -11.06 16.86 -11.24
CA LEU A 148 -12.14 16.53 -12.18
C LEU A 148 -13.21 17.64 -12.23
N CYS A 149 -13.48 18.31 -11.10
CA CYS A 149 -14.49 19.38 -11.02
C CYS A 149 -13.98 20.75 -11.52
N LEU A 150 -12.70 21.06 -11.33
CA LEU A 150 -12.10 22.33 -11.73
C LEU A 150 -11.81 22.32 -13.24
N LYS A 151 -12.64 23.04 -14.01
CA LYS A 151 -12.56 23.20 -15.48
C LYS A 151 -11.23 23.74 -16.05
N GLN A 152 -10.26 24.10 -15.21
CA GLN A 152 -8.99 24.67 -15.68
C GLN A 152 -8.02 23.54 -16.06
N SER A 153 -7.69 23.40 -17.35
CA SER A 153 -6.63 22.48 -17.80
C SER A 153 -5.27 23.15 -17.70
N THR A 154 -4.79 23.40 -16.49
CA THR A 154 -3.40 23.85 -16.32
C THR A 154 -2.46 22.64 -16.35
N LEU A 155 -1.27 22.83 -16.90
CA LEU A 155 -0.20 21.83 -16.88
C LEU A 155 0.14 21.41 -15.43
N ALA A 156 0.02 22.35 -14.48
CA ALA A 156 0.14 22.10 -13.05
C ALA A 156 -0.90 21.09 -12.49
N HIS A 157 -2.14 21.10 -12.99
CA HIS A 157 -3.17 20.12 -12.56
C HIS A 157 -2.80 18.69 -12.93
N HIS A 158 -2.30 18.48 -14.15
CA HIS A 158 -1.93 17.15 -14.63
C HIS A 158 -0.70 16.62 -13.88
N LEU A 159 0.26 17.50 -13.61
CA LEU A 159 1.42 17.20 -12.77
C LEU A 159 1.00 16.79 -11.36
N LEU A 160 0.08 17.52 -10.72
CA LEU A 160 -0.35 17.23 -9.35
C LEU A 160 -1.11 15.90 -9.25
N LEU A 161 -1.97 15.60 -10.23
CA LEU A 161 -2.68 14.32 -10.32
C LEU A 161 -1.72 13.13 -10.45
N GLY A 162 -0.79 13.23 -11.41
CA GLY A 162 0.25 12.21 -11.59
C GLY A 162 1.11 12.06 -10.33
N TRP A 163 1.45 13.16 -9.67
CA TRP A 163 2.20 13.17 -8.41
C TRP A 163 1.48 12.45 -7.27
N THR A 164 0.19 12.72 -7.03
CA THR A 164 -0.50 12.13 -5.88
C THR A 164 -0.70 10.62 -6.02
N SER A 165 -1.05 10.14 -7.20
CA SER A 165 -1.11 8.69 -7.48
C SER A 165 0.27 8.03 -7.33
N SER A 166 1.33 8.73 -7.78
CA SER A 166 2.70 8.24 -7.68
C SER A 166 3.23 8.25 -6.25
N LEU A 167 2.89 9.26 -5.45
CA LEU A 167 3.27 9.36 -4.05
C LEU A 167 2.56 8.30 -3.21
N LEU A 168 1.27 8.07 -3.44
CA LEU A 168 0.52 7.04 -2.71
C LEU A 168 1.07 5.65 -2.98
N SER A 169 1.32 5.33 -4.27
CA SER A 169 1.97 4.07 -4.65
C SER A 169 3.39 4.01 -4.09
N PHE A 170 4.19 5.07 -4.20
CA PHE A 170 5.55 5.09 -3.65
C PHE A 170 5.55 4.86 -2.13
N CYS A 171 4.69 5.53 -1.37
CA CYS A 171 4.59 5.36 0.08
C CYS A 171 4.22 3.92 0.45
N LEU A 172 3.28 3.29 -0.27
CA LEU A 172 2.93 1.88 -0.09
C LEU A 172 4.06 0.90 -0.39
N HIS A 173 5.08 1.28 -1.15
CA HIS A 173 6.14 0.35 -1.54
C HIS A 173 7.44 0.65 -0.79
N ALA A 174 7.83 1.91 -0.70
CA ALA A 174 9.04 2.37 -0.03
C ALA A 174 8.98 2.18 1.49
N LEU A 175 7.82 2.38 2.13
CA LEU A 175 7.69 2.17 3.58
C LEU A 175 7.82 0.69 3.97
N PHE A 176 7.52 -0.23 3.05
CA PHE A 176 7.59 -1.68 3.31
C PHE A 176 8.94 -2.30 2.97
N THR A 177 9.69 -1.75 2.01
CA THR A 177 11.02 -2.27 1.65
C THR A 177 12.14 -1.70 2.52
N LEU A 178 11.94 -0.52 3.14
CA LEU A 178 13.01 0.20 3.85
C LEU A 178 13.00 0.00 5.37
N GLN A 179 12.10 -0.82 5.94
CA GLN A 179 12.14 -1.05 7.39
C GLN A 179 13.35 -1.95 7.71
N PRO A 180 14.41 -1.39 8.32
CA PRO A 180 15.69 -2.06 8.36
C PRO A 180 15.67 -3.22 9.34
N GLU A 181 16.42 -4.28 8.99
CA GLU A 181 16.83 -5.44 9.79
C GLU A 181 17.47 -5.13 11.16
N SER A 182 17.42 -3.89 11.66
CA SER A 182 18.33 -3.43 12.70
C SER A 182 18.02 -3.93 14.12
N ARG A 183 17.02 -4.81 14.33
CA ARG A 183 16.86 -5.59 15.58
C ARG A 183 16.25 -6.97 15.32
N LEU A 184 17.05 -7.88 14.75
CA LEU A 184 16.78 -9.31 14.56
C LEU A 184 16.70 -10.12 15.88
N GLU A 185 16.25 -9.52 16.98
CA GLU A 185 15.97 -10.27 18.21
C GLU A 185 14.50 -10.69 18.22
N CYS A 186 14.20 -11.87 17.67
CA CYS A 186 12.97 -12.64 17.90
C CYS A 186 11.67 -11.82 17.96
N SER A 187 11.59 -10.75 17.17
CA SER A 187 10.52 -9.76 17.28
C SER A 187 9.36 -10.21 16.41
N THR A 188 8.14 -10.14 16.92
CA THR A 188 6.93 -10.61 16.22
C THR A 188 6.56 -9.71 15.03
N TYR A 189 7.16 -8.52 14.92
CA TYR A 189 6.81 -7.51 13.92
C TYR A 189 7.05 -7.94 12.47
N PRO A 190 8.26 -8.41 12.06
CA PRO A 190 8.49 -8.89 10.68
C PRO A 190 7.46 -9.89 10.18
N LEU A 191 6.99 -10.79 11.04
CA LEU A 191 5.98 -11.79 10.69
C LEU A 191 4.64 -11.15 10.28
N LEU A 192 4.19 -10.15 11.05
CA LEU A 192 2.94 -9.43 10.78
C LEU A 192 3.03 -8.62 9.48
N TYR A 193 4.18 -8.00 9.23
CA TYR A 193 4.46 -7.28 7.98
C TYR A 193 4.49 -8.22 6.77
N ILE A 194 5.12 -9.38 6.91
CA ILE A 194 5.15 -10.43 5.89
C ILE A 194 3.72 -10.88 5.58
N HIS A 195 2.89 -11.11 6.60
CA HIS A 195 1.50 -11.54 6.41
C HIS A 195 0.66 -10.54 5.61
N TYR A 196 0.82 -9.23 5.83
CA TYR A 196 0.15 -8.20 5.03
C TYR A 196 0.61 -8.17 3.57
N ASN A 197 1.90 -8.41 3.32
CA ASN A 197 2.44 -8.42 1.97
C ASN A 197 2.00 -9.63 1.14
N PHE A 198 1.68 -10.75 1.80
CA PHE A 198 1.12 -11.92 1.14
C PHE A 198 -0.28 -11.64 0.58
N VAL A 199 -0.50 -12.17 -0.63
CA VAL A 199 -1.83 -12.23 -1.22
C VAL A 199 -2.58 -13.40 -0.57
N THR A 200 -3.45 -13.08 0.39
CA THR A 200 -4.22 -14.08 1.16
C THR A 200 -5.60 -14.38 0.56
N SER A 201 -6.08 -13.55 -0.37
CA SER A 201 -7.39 -13.71 -1.02
C SER A 201 -7.37 -13.19 -2.46
N LEU A 202 -8.37 -13.60 -3.24
CA LEU A 202 -8.58 -13.09 -4.61
C LEU A 202 -8.88 -11.59 -4.62
N GLU A 203 -9.64 -11.10 -3.64
CA GLU A 203 -9.97 -9.66 -3.52
C GLU A 203 -8.71 -8.82 -3.34
N ASN A 204 -7.80 -9.27 -2.48
CA ASN A 204 -6.50 -8.66 -2.25
C ASN A 204 -5.65 -8.66 -3.54
N LEU A 205 -5.62 -9.79 -4.27
CA LEU A 205 -4.93 -9.87 -5.56
C LEU A 205 -5.48 -8.85 -6.56
N VAL A 206 -6.81 -8.79 -6.70
CA VAL A 206 -7.48 -7.87 -7.62
C VAL A 206 -7.20 -6.42 -7.23
N ALA A 207 -7.35 -6.07 -5.95
CA ALA A 207 -7.09 -4.72 -5.47
C ALA A 207 -5.66 -4.27 -5.76
N LYS A 208 -4.66 -5.08 -5.38
CA LYS A 208 -3.24 -4.79 -5.64
C LYS A 208 -2.97 -4.70 -7.14
N THR A 209 -3.51 -5.61 -7.96
CA THR A 209 -3.31 -5.60 -9.42
C THR A 209 -3.90 -4.35 -10.06
N VAL A 210 -5.13 -3.97 -9.70
CA VAL A 210 -5.80 -2.76 -10.20
C VAL A 210 -5.00 -1.52 -9.83
N ILE A 211 -4.53 -1.40 -8.59
CA ILE A 211 -3.71 -0.27 -8.16
C ILE A 211 -2.43 -0.14 -9.00
N GLN A 212 -1.75 -1.25 -9.31
CA GLN A 212 -0.55 -1.21 -10.17
C GLN A 212 -0.88 -0.84 -11.63
N LEU A 213 -1.94 -1.42 -12.19
CA LEU A 213 -2.35 -1.11 -13.56
C LEU A 213 -2.80 0.35 -13.71
N SER A 214 -3.61 0.86 -12.78
CA SER A 214 -4.02 2.27 -12.77
C SER A 214 -2.82 3.20 -12.66
N SER A 215 -1.84 2.84 -11.84
CA SER A 215 -0.57 3.56 -11.70
C SER A 215 0.24 3.60 -13.00
N ILE A 216 0.31 2.49 -13.76
CA ILE A 216 0.95 2.43 -15.09
C ILE A 216 0.21 3.32 -16.09
N VAL A 217 -1.12 3.17 -16.18
CA VAL A 217 -1.95 3.93 -17.12
C VAL A 217 -1.86 5.44 -16.84
N ALA A 218 -1.90 5.83 -15.56
CA ALA A 218 -1.73 7.22 -15.15
C ALA A 218 -0.36 7.78 -15.58
N SER A 219 0.72 7.01 -15.39
CA SER A 219 2.05 7.41 -15.86
C SER A 219 2.14 7.51 -17.38
N TRP A 220 1.56 6.57 -18.14
CA TRP A 220 1.54 6.63 -19.60
C TRP A 220 0.80 7.85 -20.13
N ARG A 221 -0.39 8.12 -19.57
CA ARG A 221 -1.16 9.32 -19.89
C ARG A 221 -0.35 10.58 -19.58
N HIS A 222 0.35 10.59 -18.45
CA HIS A 222 1.19 11.70 -18.04
C HIS A 222 2.33 11.97 -19.03
N VAL A 223 3.11 10.95 -19.39
CA VAL A 223 4.22 11.07 -20.36
C VAL A 223 3.70 11.46 -21.74
N ALA A 224 2.61 10.86 -22.20
CA ALA A 224 2.01 11.20 -23.49
C ALA A 224 1.58 12.68 -23.54
N ASN A 225 0.97 13.19 -22.47
CA ASN A 225 0.57 14.61 -22.38
C ASN A 225 1.79 15.55 -22.38
N LEU A 226 2.88 15.16 -21.72
CA LEU A 226 4.11 15.95 -21.70
C LEU A 226 4.78 16.01 -23.08
N GLU A 227 4.80 14.90 -23.83
CA GLU A 227 5.32 14.85 -25.20
C GLU A 227 4.48 15.67 -26.18
N LEU A 228 3.16 15.61 -26.05
CA LEU A 228 2.25 16.42 -26.85
C LEU A 228 2.48 17.92 -26.58
N SER A 229 2.67 18.28 -25.31
CA SER A 229 2.95 19.67 -24.92
C SER A 229 4.31 20.17 -25.41
N SER A 230 5.32 19.32 -25.54
CA SER A 230 6.66 19.72 -26.00
C SER A 230 6.74 19.80 -27.53
N ARG A 231 6.08 18.89 -28.25
CA ARG A 231 6.08 18.87 -29.72
C ARG A 231 5.08 19.84 -30.34
N CYS A 232 3.93 20.04 -29.70
CA CYS A 232 2.86 20.90 -30.20
C CYS A 232 2.79 22.22 -29.40
N GLN A 233 3.87 23.00 -29.43
CA GLN A 233 3.91 24.37 -28.94
C GLN A 233 2.92 25.25 -29.73
N GLY A 234 1.62 25.23 -29.37
CA GLY A 234 0.63 26.14 -29.96
C GLY A 234 -0.82 25.68 -29.87
N GLN A 235 -1.07 24.38 -29.75
CA GLN A 235 -2.42 23.85 -29.59
C GLN A 235 -2.34 22.70 -28.60
N LEU A 236 -2.52 22.99 -27.30
CA LEU A 236 -2.79 21.94 -26.30
C LEU A 236 -4.09 21.26 -26.72
N PRO A 237 -4.07 20.00 -27.18
CA PRO A 237 -5.28 19.21 -27.25
C PRO A 237 -5.61 18.96 -25.77
N SER A 238 -6.71 19.53 -25.32
CA SER A 238 -7.14 19.41 -23.93
C SER A 238 -7.36 17.93 -23.63
N ALA A 239 -6.37 17.26 -23.03
CA ALA A 239 -6.50 15.89 -22.55
C ALA A 239 -7.58 15.77 -21.47
N ALA A 240 -8.06 16.91 -20.93
CA ALA A 240 -9.29 17.02 -20.15
C ALA A 240 -10.56 16.66 -20.95
N ALA A 241 -10.47 16.46 -22.27
CA ALA A 241 -11.56 15.98 -23.11
C ALA A 241 -11.89 14.49 -22.87
N SER A 242 -10.94 13.68 -22.37
CA SER A 242 -11.13 12.23 -22.20
C SER A 242 -12.04 11.86 -21.02
N MET A 243 -12.13 12.68 -19.97
CA MET A 243 -13.09 12.50 -18.87
C MET A 243 -14.13 13.62 -18.81
N HIS A 244 -14.53 14.15 -19.97
CA HIS A 244 -15.58 15.14 -20.02
C HIS A 244 -16.95 14.49 -19.75
N MET A 245 -17.28 14.29 -18.47
CA MET A 245 -18.66 14.09 -18.08
C MET A 245 -19.46 15.33 -18.49
N LYS A 246 -20.18 15.25 -19.61
CA LYS A 246 -21.02 16.33 -20.15
C LYS A 246 -22.02 16.87 -19.11
N ASN A 247 -22.35 16.05 -18.11
CA ASN A 247 -23.29 16.40 -17.05
C ASN A 247 -22.59 16.99 -15.81
N LYS A 248 -22.59 18.33 -15.70
CA LYS A 248 -22.08 19.06 -14.53
C LYS A 248 -22.71 18.62 -13.20
N ARG A 249 -23.96 18.15 -13.20
CA ARG A 249 -24.63 17.67 -11.97
C ARG A 249 -24.02 16.37 -11.48
N LEU A 250 -23.74 15.44 -12.39
CA LEU A 250 -23.12 14.15 -12.07
C LEU A 250 -21.70 14.34 -11.55
N LEU A 251 -20.93 15.25 -12.16
CA LEU A 251 -19.59 15.61 -11.71
C LEU A 251 -19.60 16.25 -10.30
N LYS A 252 -20.54 17.16 -10.04
CA LYS A 252 -20.73 17.74 -8.70
C LYS A 252 -21.11 16.69 -7.67
N LEU A 253 -22.00 15.76 -8.03
CA LEU A 253 -22.39 14.64 -7.17
C LEU A 253 -21.20 13.74 -6.86
N TYR A 254 -20.42 13.34 -7.88
CA TYR A 254 -19.20 12.56 -7.71
C TYR A 254 -18.21 13.24 -6.76
N TRP A 255 -18.00 14.55 -6.91
CA TRP A 255 -17.15 15.32 -6.01
C TRP A 255 -17.66 15.31 -4.57
N ILE A 256 -18.97 15.56 -4.35
CA ILE A 256 -19.59 15.50 -3.01
C ILE A 256 -19.43 14.12 -2.39
N CYS A 257 -19.73 13.05 -3.15
CA CYS A 257 -19.59 11.68 -2.67
C CYS A 257 -18.14 11.34 -2.30
N SER A 258 -17.18 11.78 -3.12
CA SER A 258 -15.76 11.51 -2.90
C SER A 258 -15.20 12.26 -1.70
N VAL A 259 -15.55 13.55 -1.53
CA VAL A 259 -15.20 14.33 -0.34
C VAL A 259 -15.87 13.73 0.90
N GLY A 260 -17.14 13.36 0.80
CA GLY A 260 -17.87 12.67 1.87
C GLY A 260 -17.17 11.36 2.29
N TRP A 261 -16.72 10.57 1.32
CA TRP A 261 -15.97 9.33 1.58
C TRP A 261 -14.63 9.59 2.26
N ALA A 262 -13.87 10.61 1.82
CA ALA A 262 -12.63 11.00 2.47
C ALA A 262 -12.87 11.40 3.95
N LEU A 263 -13.94 12.13 4.23
CA LEU A 263 -14.33 12.47 5.61
C LEU A 263 -14.72 11.22 6.42
N VAL A 264 -15.40 10.24 5.80
CA VAL A 264 -15.70 8.95 6.46
C VAL A 264 -14.40 8.22 6.82
N LEU A 265 -13.42 8.14 5.92
CA LEU A 265 -12.12 7.51 6.21
C LEU A 265 -11.40 8.20 7.37
N LEU A 266 -11.32 9.53 7.35
CA LEU A 266 -10.69 10.32 8.42
C LEU A 266 -11.45 10.21 9.75
N GLY A 267 -12.79 10.21 9.74
CA GLY A 267 -13.60 10.02 10.94
C GLY A 267 -13.45 8.61 11.53
N SER A 268 -13.32 7.60 10.67
CA SER A 268 -13.09 6.21 11.08
C SER A 268 -11.75 6.05 11.78
N LEU A 269 -10.72 6.76 11.30
CA LEU A 269 -9.40 6.81 11.90
C LEU A 269 -9.47 7.27 13.37
N ILE A 270 -10.23 8.32 13.68
CA ILE A 270 -10.40 8.82 15.06
C ILE A 270 -11.06 7.77 15.97
N GLY A 271 -11.98 6.96 15.44
CA GLY A 271 -12.64 5.89 16.18
C GLY A 271 -11.71 4.70 16.47
N ALA A 272 -10.80 4.38 15.54
CA ALA A 272 -10.00 3.17 15.56
C ALA A 272 -8.92 3.11 16.66
N PHE A 273 -8.48 4.25 17.21
CA PHE A 273 -7.42 4.29 18.24
C PHE A 273 -7.92 4.28 19.69
N LYS A 274 -9.23 4.29 19.90
CA LYS A 274 -9.85 4.27 21.24
C LYS A 274 -10.15 2.89 21.87
N PRO A 275 -9.88 1.71 21.29
CA PRO A 275 -10.27 0.48 21.97
C PRO A 275 -9.41 0.23 23.22
N THR A 276 -10.06 -0.13 24.32
CA THR A 276 -9.37 -0.66 25.51
C THR A 276 -9.12 -2.14 25.27
N CYS A 277 -7.85 -2.56 25.33
CA CYS A 277 -7.44 -3.96 25.20
C CYS A 277 -7.00 -4.50 26.57
N PRO A 278 -7.21 -5.80 26.85
CA PRO A 278 -6.73 -6.40 28.09
C PRO A 278 -5.20 -6.39 28.15
N PRO A 279 -4.60 -6.44 29.35
CA PRO A 279 -3.14 -6.32 29.54
C PRO A 279 -2.35 -7.47 28.91
N VAL A 280 -2.99 -8.62 28.63
CA VAL A 280 -2.37 -9.74 27.92
C VAL A 280 -2.17 -9.47 26.43
N CYS A 281 -2.81 -8.42 25.89
CA CYS A 281 -2.62 -8.03 24.52
C CYS A 281 -1.37 -7.15 24.36
N ALA A 282 -0.29 -7.75 23.87
CA ALA A 282 1.00 -7.08 23.71
C ALA A 282 1.04 -6.18 22.48
N THR A 283 0.43 -6.60 21.37
CA THR A 283 0.23 -5.74 20.20
C THR A 283 -1.16 -5.87 19.62
N ARG A 284 -1.67 -4.76 19.11
CA ARG A 284 -3.01 -4.64 18.56
C ARG A 284 -2.99 -3.97 17.20
N ALA A 285 -3.94 -4.35 16.36
CA ALA A 285 -4.33 -3.62 15.16
C ALA A 285 -5.52 -2.71 15.47
N SER A 286 -5.80 -1.77 14.57
CA SER A 286 -6.85 -0.75 14.73
C SER A 286 -7.74 -0.71 13.48
N PRO A 287 -8.62 -1.71 13.28
CA PRO A 287 -9.55 -1.71 12.15
C PRO A 287 -10.41 -0.46 12.17
N LEU A 288 -10.55 0.20 11.02
CA LEU A 288 -11.20 1.51 10.90
C LEU A 288 -12.64 1.54 11.42
N TRP A 289 -13.38 0.43 11.31
CA TRP A 289 -14.81 0.35 11.69
C TRP A 289 -15.08 -0.59 12.86
N SER A 290 -14.06 -0.99 13.60
CA SER A 290 -14.25 -1.80 14.80
C SER A 290 -13.92 -1.01 16.07
N ARG A 291 -14.79 -1.13 17.08
CA ARG A 291 -14.54 -0.60 18.43
C ARG A 291 -14.05 -1.67 19.40
N LYS A 292 -14.02 -2.94 18.96
CA LYS A 292 -13.52 -4.05 19.77
C LYS A 292 -12.00 -4.09 19.73
N CYS A 293 -11.37 -4.61 20.77
CA CYS A 293 -9.95 -4.91 20.73
C CYS A 293 -9.65 -5.91 19.60
N HIS A 294 -8.62 -5.64 18.82
CA HIS A 294 -8.10 -6.53 17.78
C HIS A 294 -6.66 -6.85 18.09
N CYS A 295 -6.47 -7.82 18.98
CA CYS A 295 -5.15 -8.25 19.41
C CYS A 295 -4.52 -9.10 18.32
N THR A 296 -3.33 -8.71 17.86
CA THR A 296 -2.55 -9.48 16.87
C THR A 296 -1.49 -10.34 17.54
N TYR A 297 -0.97 -9.90 18.69
CA TYR A 297 -0.03 -10.64 19.53
C TYR A 297 -0.49 -10.61 20.99
N ALA A 298 -0.87 -11.77 21.51
CA ALA A 298 -1.16 -11.96 22.92
C ALA A 298 0.04 -12.61 23.62
N HIS A 299 0.44 -12.04 24.76
CA HIS A 299 1.47 -12.60 25.63
C HIS A 299 0.91 -12.78 27.03
N VAL A 300 0.64 -14.03 27.38
CA VAL A 300 0.25 -14.43 28.74
C VAL A 300 1.52 -14.78 29.51
N ASN A 301 1.81 -14.00 30.55
CA ASN A 301 2.89 -14.28 31.48
C ASN A 301 2.32 -14.37 32.90
N CYS A 302 2.07 -15.59 33.38
CA CYS A 302 1.38 -15.80 34.65
C CYS A 302 2.16 -15.23 35.84
N HIS A 303 3.49 -15.23 35.79
CA HIS A 303 4.32 -14.60 36.81
C HIS A 303 4.12 -13.08 36.86
N THR A 304 4.06 -12.40 35.71
CA THR A 304 3.83 -10.94 35.66
C THR A 304 2.40 -10.56 36.04
N LEU A 305 1.44 -11.42 35.72
CA LEU A 305 0.03 -11.21 36.02
C LEU A 305 -0.35 -11.58 37.47
N GLY A 306 0.59 -12.13 38.26
CA GLY A 306 0.35 -12.51 39.66
C GLY A 306 -0.48 -13.80 39.82
N PHE A 307 -0.63 -14.60 38.77
CA PHE A 307 -1.29 -15.89 38.84
C PHE A 307 -0.33 -16.94 39.43
N LEU A 308 -0.60 -17.36 40.67
CA LEU A 308 0.14 -18.40 41.38
C LEU A 308 -0.73 -19.68 41.43
N GLY A 309 -0.48 -20.66 40.54
CA GLY A 309 -1.13 -21.98 40.55
C GLY A 309 -1.77 -22.38 39.20
N ASP A 310 -2.64 -23.39 39.24
CA ASP A 310 -3.43 -23.98 38.12
C ASP A 310 -4.57 -23.02 37.68
N SER A 311 -4.23 -21.74 37.55
CA SER A 311 -5.15 -20.67 37.17
C SER A 311 -5.55 -20.87 35.71
N ASP A 312 -6.84 -20.72 35.42
CA ASP A 312 -7.40 -21.01 34.09
C ASP A 312 -6.90 -20.00 33.04
N VAL A 313 -5.76 -20.29 32.41
CA VAL A 313 -5.16 -19.48 31.33
C VAL A 313 -6.14 -19.31 30.17
N ASP A 314 -6.98 -20.31 29.91
CA ASP A 314 -8.02 -20.27 28.89
C ASP A 314 -9.01 -19.10 29.12
N SER A 315 -9.30 -18.75 30.38
CA SER A 315 -10.18 -17.61 30.70
C SER A 315 -9.61 -16.25 30.28
N LEU A 316 -8.29 -16.12 30.21
CA LEU A 316 -7.59 -14.91 29.74
C LEU A 316 -7.52 -14.84 28.21
N LEU A 317 -7.75 -15.97 27.56
CA LEU A 317 -7.66 -16.13 26.12
C LEU A 317 -9.06 -16.30 25.58
N ARG A 318 -9.86 -15.23 25.55
CA ARG A 318 -11.18 -15.26 24.93
C ARG A 318 -11.24 -14.39 23.68
N ALA A 319 -11.81 -14.93 22.61
CA ALA A 319 -11.92 -14.21 21.33
C ALA A 319 -12.85 -12.99 21.39
N ASP A 320 -13.76 -12.89 22.36
CA ASP A 320 -14.59 -11.70 22.54
C ASP A 320 -13.83 -10.53 23.17
N GLU A 321 -12.79 -10.82 23.97
CA GLU A 321 -11.92 -9.81 24.58
C GLU A 321 -10.71 -9.46 23.71
N LEU A 322 -10.07 -10.47 23.11
CA LEU A 322 -8.88 -10.29 22.27
C LEU A 322 -9.20 -10.04 20.80
N GLY A 323 -10.41 -10.37 20.35
CA GLY A 323 -10.79 -10.38 18.95
C GLY A 323 -10.38 -11.68 18.23
N CYS A 324 -11.02 -11.95 17.08
CA CYS A 324 -10.77 -13.16 16.29
C CYS A 324 -9.48 -13.10 15.46
N GLY A 325 -8.80 -11.95 15.43
CA GLY A 325 -7.62 -11.67 14.60
C GLY A 325 -6.28 -12.02 15.24
N LEU A 326 -6.26 -12.86 16.28
CA LEU A 326 -5.04 -13.24 16.97
C LEU A 326 -4.14 -14.07 16.04
N LEU A 327 -2.95 -13.53 15.72
CA LEU A 327 -1.97 -14.17 14.84
C LEU A 327 -0.89 -14.89 15.65
N VAL A 328 -0.50 -14.30 16.79
CA VAL A 328 0.56 -14.85 17.63
C VAL A 328 0.11 -14.95 19.08
N LEU A 329 0.25 -16.14 19.65
CA LEU A 329 -0.02 -16.42 21.06
C LEU A 329 1.27 -16.90 21.72
N GLN A 330 1.71 -16.19 22.75
CA GLN A 330 2.80 -16.64 23.61
C GLN A 330 2.28 -16.85 25.03
N VAL A 331 2.44 -18.05 25.56
CA VAL A 331 2.16 -18.38 26.96
C VAL A 331 3.48 -18.69 27.65
N SER A 332 3.74 -18.05 28.77
CA SER A 332 5.02 -18.16 29.47
C SER A 332 4.87 -18.18 30.98
N ARG A 333 5.72 -18.96 31.66
CA ARG A 333 5.77 -19.04 33.12
C ARG A 333 4.42 -19.33 33.78
N CYS A 334 3.59 -20.13 33.10
CA CYS A 334 2.31 -20.63 33.57
C CYS A 334 2.43 -22.12 33.90
N ASP A 335 1.70 -22.59 34.91
CA ASP A 335 1.52 -24.03 35.13
C ASP A 335 0.43 -24.50 34.17
N LEU A 336 0.80 -25.28 33.15
CA LEU A 336 -0.12 -25.77 32.12
C LEU A 336 -0.22 -27.29 32.26
N SER A 337 -0.67 -27.74 33.42
CA SER A 337 -0.74 -29.16 33.78
C SER A 337 -1.54 -30.00 32.77
N LYS A 338 -2.57 -29.41 32.16
CA LYS A 338 -3.45 -30.03 31.15
C LYS A 338 -3.28 -29.46 29.73
N GLY A 339 -2.34 -28.54 29.53
CA GLY A 339 -2.23 -27.75 28.31
C GLY A 339 -3.36 -26.73 28.12
N LEU A 340 -3.39 -26.09 26.95
CA LEU A 340 -4.49 -25.23 26.52
C LEU A 340 -5.61 -26.08 25.92
N THR A 341 -6.87 -25.74 26.20
CA THR A 341 -7.99 -26.52 25.65
C THR A 341 -8.13 -26.28 24.14
N THR A 342 -8.58 -27.32 23.42
CA THR A 342 -8.88 -27.22 21.99
C THR A 342 -9.94 -26.15 21.69
N ALA A 343 -10.88 -25.93 22.63
CA ALA A 343 -11.88 -24.87 22.51
C ALA A 343 -11.24 -23.47 22.45
N THR A 344 -10.25 -23.22 23.30
CA THR A 344 -9.51 -21.94 23.36
C THR A 344 -8.63 -21.70 22.15
N LEU A 345 -8.09 -22.74 21.52
CA LEU A 345 -7.34 -22.59 20.28
C LEU A 345 -8.26 -22.44 19.07
N ASN A 346 -9.37 -23.18 19.02
CA ASN A 346 -10.29 -23.19 17.88
C ASN A 346 -11.03 -21.87 17.63
N GLN A 347 -11.19 -21.01 18.65
CA GLN A 347 -11.77 -19.68 18.48
C GLN A 347 -10.85 -18.72 17.69
N PHE A 348 -9.54 -18.98 17.65
CA PHE A 348 -8.56 -18.15 16.94
C PHE A 348 -8.17 -18.81 15.61
N GLN A 349 -9.07 -18.74 14.64
CA GLN A 349 -8.84 -19.35 13.33
C GLN A 349 -7.64 -18.75 12.58
N SER A 350 -7.20 -17.55 12.94
CA SER A 350 -6.03 -16.89 12.34
C SER A 350 -4.72 -17.17 13.08
N LEU A 351 -4.74 -17.98 14.16
CA LEU A 351 -3.55 -18.24 14.95
C LEU A 351 -2.48 -18.92 14.10
N PHE A 352 -1.35 -18.22 13.92
CA PHE A 352 -0.23 -18.64 13.08
C PHE A 352 0.92 -19.18 13.92
N PHE A 353 1.17 -18.60 15.09
CA PHE A 353 2.27 -19.00 15.95
C PHE A 353 1.81 -19.16 17.40
N LEU A 354 2.04 -20.35 17.96
CA LEU A 354 1.88 -20.63 19.38
C LEU A 354 3.26 -20.88 19.99
N ALA A 355 3.64 -20.09 21.00
CA ALA A 355 4.84 -20.32 21.78
C ALA A 355 4.50 -20.59 23.23
N ILE A 356 4.95 -21.73 23.75
CA ILE A 356 4.84 -22.10 25.16
C ILE A 356 6.25 -22.12 25.74
N LYS A 357 6.54 -21.27 26.74
CA LYS A 357 7.90 -21.07 27.28
C LYS A 357 7.93 -21.16 28.81
N PHE A 358 8.92 -21.87 29.35
CA PHE A 358 9.15 -21.94 30.81
C PHE A 358 7.90 -22.37 31.59
N THR A 359 7.08 -23.26 31.02
CA THR A 359 5.89 -23.82 31.68
C THR A 359 6.19 -25.23 32.17
N LYS A 360 5.56 -25.62 33.28
CA LYS A 360 5.59 -27.01 33.74
C LYS A 360 4.54 -27.77 32.92
N TYR A 361 4.99 -28.64 32.04
CA TYR A 361 4.11 -29.50 31.25
C TYR A 361 4.30 -30.94 31.76
N LEU A 362 3.27 -31.48 32.40
CA LEU A 362 3.22 -32.90 32.71
C LEU A 362 2.60 -33.57 31.48
N ASP A 363 3.42 -34.32 30.75
CA ASP A 363 3.00 -35.26 29.70
C ASP A 363 2.94 -34.79 28.23
N MET A 364 4.00 -34.14 27.75
CA MET A 364 4.54 -34.32 26.38
C MET A 364 5.95 -33.73 26.32
N GLY A 365 6.92 -34.54 25.86
CA GLY A 365 8.33 -34.13 25.75
C GLY A 365 8.52 -32.86 24.92
N CYS A 366 9.58 -32.10 25.25
CA CYS A 366 10.02 -30.88 24.58
C CYS A 366 9.83 -30.94 23.06
N ASN A 367 8.71 -30.41 22.56
CA ASN A 367 8.53 -30.13 21.15
C ASN A 367 7.88 -28.76 21.00
N LEU A 368 8.56 -27.92 20.22
CA LEU A 368 8.02 -26.70 19.64
C LEU A 368 6.86 -27.12 18.73
N ALA A 369 5.62 -27.00 19.20
CA ALA A 369 4.45 -27.29 18.37
C ALA A 369 4.18 -26.10 17.44
N ILE A 370 4.79 -26.13 16.24
CA ILE A 370 4.33 -25.32 15.12
C ILE A 370 3.07 -26.01 14.61
N PHE A 371 1.90 -25.42 14.85
CA PHE A 371 0.66 -25.90 14.25
C PHE A 371 0.74 -25.62 12.73
N SER A 372 0.76 -26.70 11.94
CA SER A 372 0.85 -26.68 10.47
C SER A 372 -0.48 -26.96 9.80
#